data_AF-A0A6G0IKW9-F1
#
_entry.id   AF-A0A6G0IKW9-F1
#
_cell.length_a   1.000
_cell.length_b   1.000
_cell.length_c   1.000
_cell.angle_alpha   90.00
_cell.angle_beta   90.00
_cell.angle_gamma   90.00
#
_symmetry.space_group_name_H-M   'P 1'
#
loop_
_entity.id
_entity.type
_entity.pdbx_description
1 polymer ?
#
loop_
_entity_poly.entity_id
_entity_poly.type
_entity_poly.pdbx_seq_one_letter_code
_entity_poly.pdbx_strand_id
1 'polypeptide(L)'
;MEFGEESSPALAFDKEAFELTVEDVYDISYVIGRDLLKISSTGEEVSDLQFRIVRVLEMFETLVNKYNLSLEELKMERDNLKSELDRIIKEGSSVQGTQNAGPNQLVVDLTDPNRPRFTMQELKEVLQERNQLKAQLMVAQEELQLYKSGILPQAEPPMVEVDLETPENSPAPITEAKEEKTTIGKL
;
A
#
# COMPACT_ATOMS: atom_id res chain seq x y z
N MET A 1 16.38 -34.95 25.05
CA MET A 1 15.05 -35.42 24.61
C MET A 1 14.10 -34.34 25.08
N GLU A 2 13.93 -33.31 24.25
CA GLU A 2 12.93 -32.26 24.50
C GLU A 2 11.57 -32.93 24.36
N PHE A 3 10.88 -33.09 25.48
CA PHE A 3 9.45 -33.37 25.46
C PHE A 3 8.83 -32.13 24.84
N GLY A 4 8.32 -32.28 23.61
CA GLY A 4 7.47 -31.28 23.00
C GLY A 4 6.38 -30.92 24.00
N GLU A 5 6.24 -29.63 24.28
CA GLU A 5 5.06 -29.11 24.93
C GLU A 5 3.86 -29.68 24.15
N GLU A 6 3.11 -30.58 24.77
CA GLU A 6 1.79 -30.98 24.27
C GLU A 6 0.96 -29.69 24.28
N SER A 7 1.04 -28.98 23.16
CA SER A 7 0.22 -27.80 22.88
C SER A 7 -1.21 -28.22 23.12
N SER A 8 -1.84 -27.63 24.12
CA SER A 8 -3.23 -27.97 24.44
C SER A 8 -4.06 -27.79 23.17
N PRO A 9 -4.94 -28.74 22.80
CA PRO A 9 -5.78 -28.60 21.60
C PRO A 9 -6.73 -27.39 21.68
N ALA A 10 -6.86 -26.77 22.85
CA ALA A 10 -7.56 -25.51 23.02
C ALA A 10 -6.82 -24.29 22.41
N LEU A 11 -5.49 -24.37 22.21
CA LEU A 11 -4.69 -23.28 21.66
C LEU A 11 -5.00 -23.00 20.18
N ALA A 12 -5.57 -23.98 19.48
CA ALA A 12 -6.01 -23.82 18.09
C ALA A 12 -7.08 -22.71 17.94
N PHE A 13 -7.84 -22.39 19.01
CA PHE A 13 -8.84 -21.32 18.99
C PHE A 13 -8.23 -19.90 19.09
N ASP A 14 -6.98 -19.78 19.54
CA ASP A 14 -6.30 -18.50 19.68
C ASP A 14 -5.54 -18.08 18.41
N LYS A 15 -5.44 -18.98 17.41
CA LYS A 15 -4.78 -18.73 16.14
C LYS A 15 -5.63 -17.87 15.20
N GLU A 16 -4.96 -17.08 14.37
CA GLU A 16 -5.64 -16.36 13.29
C GLU A 16 -6.17 -17.31 12.23
N ALA A 17 -7.32 -16.99 11.62
CA ALA A 17 -7.99 -17.85 10.66
C ALA A 17 -7.13 -18.24 9.43
N PHE A 18 -6.20 -17.36 9.03
CA PHE A 18 -5.30 -17.58 7.90
C PHE A 18 -4.02 -18.33 8.27
N GLU A 19 -3.75 -18.53 9.57
CA GLU A 19 -2.60 -19.28 10.07
C GLU A 19 -2.96 -20.71 10.48
N LEU A 20 -4.25 -21.06 10.36
CA LEU A 20 -4.73 -22.39 10.70
C LEU A 20 -4.21 -23.45 9.74
N THR A 21 -3.87 -24.58 10.33
CA THR A 21 -3.48 -25.80 9.64
C THR A 21 -4.57 -26.87 9.76
N VAL A 22 -4.45 -27.95 8.99
CA VAL A 22 -5.38 -29.09 9.08
C VAL A 22 -5.33 -29.73 10.47
N GLU A 23 -4.17 -29.73 11.13
CA GLU A 23 -4.00 -30.21 12.51
C GLU A 23 -4.82 -29.38 13.49
N ASP A 24 -4.81 -28.05 13.34
CA ASP A 24 -5.61 -27.15 14.19
C ASP A 24 -7.11 -27.42 14.06
N VAL A 25 -7.59 -27.74 12.84
CA VAL A 25 -8.99 -28.11 12.62
C VAL A 25 -9.35 -29.41 13.34
N TYR A 26 -8.43 -30.38 13.40
CA TYR A 26 -8.63 -31.62 14.16
C TYR A 26 -8.66 -31.37 15.68
N ASP A 27 -7.78 -30.50 16.19
CA ASP A 27 -7.77 -30.11 17.60
C ASP A 27 -9.07 -29.40 18.01
N ILE A 28 -9.53 -28.45 17.19
CA ILE A 28 -10.83 -27.78 17.35
C ILE A 28 -11.96 -28.81 17.34
N SER A 29 -11.95 -29.74 16.38
CA SER A 29 -12.95 -30.80 16.25
C SER A 29 -12.99 -31.71 17.48
N TYR A 30 -11.83 -32.05 18.04
CA TYR A 30 -11.71 -32.86 19.24
C TYR A 30 -12.32 -32.18 20.47
N VAL A 31 -11.98 -30.90 20.70
CA VAL A 31 -12.52 -30.12 21.82
C VAL A 31 -14.04 -29.97 21.71
N ILE A 32 -14.53 -29.59 20.52
CA ILE A 32 -15.97 -29.47 20.24
C ILE A 32 -16.67 -30.81 20.42
N GLY A 33 -16.12 -31.90 19.90
CA GLY A 33 -16.71 -33.24 20.02
C GLY A 33 -16.85 -33.70 21.47
N ARG A 34 -15.83 -33.44 22.30
CA ARG A 34 -15.87 -33.72 23.74
C ARG A 34 -16.96 -32.91 24.44
N ASP A 35 -17.09 -31.63 24.13
CA ASP A 35 -18.06 -30.76 24.78
C ASP A 35 -19.49 -31.06 24.31
N LEU A 36 -19.69 -31.41 23.04
CA LEU A 36 -20.95 -31.93 22.52
C LEU A 36 -21.36 -33.24 23.21
N LEU A 37 -20.42 -34.14 23.50
CA LEU A 37 -20.70 -35.40 24.19
C LEU A 37 -21.18 -35.19 25.65
N LYS A 38 -20.63 -34.18 26.34
CA LYS A 38 -21.10 -33.79 27.68
C LYS A 38 -22.56 -33.30 27.64
N ILE A 39 -22.93 -32.58 26.59
CA ILE A 39 -24.28 -32.02 26.42
C ILE A 39 -25.27 -33.10 25.96
N SER A 40 -24.89 -33.97 25.02
CA SER A 40 -25.77 -35.04 24.51
C SER A 40 -26.10 -36.09 25.57
N SER A 41 -25.26 -36.27 26.58
CA SER A 41 -25.56 -37.08 27.77
C SER A 41 -26.79 -36.56 28.55
N THR A 42 -27.27 -35.35 28.26
CA THR A 42 -28.41 -34.69 28.92
C THR A 42 -29.70 -34.70 28.07
N GLY A 43 -29.67 -35.14 26.80
CA GLY A 43 -30.86 -35.25 25.93
C GLY A 43 -30.60 -35.63 24.46
N GLU A 44 -31.55 -36.33 23.83
CA GLU A 44 -31.45 -36.94 22.48
C GLU A 44 -31.51 -35.92 21.31
N GLU A 45 -32.07 -34.72 21.58
CA GLU A 45 -32.33 -33.63 20.62
C GLU A 45 -31.05 -32.99 20.00
N VAL A 46 -29.86 -33.33 20.50
CA VAL A 46 -28.59 -32.68 20.10
C VAL A 46 -27.92 -33.36 18.91
N SER A 47 -28.34 -34.57 18.54
CA SER A 47 -27.71 -35.39 17.50
C SER A 47 -27.70 -34.69 16.13
N ASP A 48 -28.82 -34.11 15.72
CA ASP A 48 -28.92 -33.38 14.44
C ASP A 48 -28.05 -32.12 14.40
N LEU A 49 -27.84 -31.47 15.55
CA LEU A 49 -26.91 -30.34 15.67
C LEU A 49 -25.46 -30.83 15.57
N GLN A 50 -25.13 -31.94 16.22
CA GLN A 50 -23.80 -32.55 16.15
C GLN A 50 -23.43 -32.89 14.69
N PHE A 51 -24.32 -33.51 13.92
CA PHE A 51 -24.05 -33.80 12.50
C PHE A 51 -23.85 -32.53 11.66
N ARG A 52 -24.62 -31.47 11.92
CA ARG A 52 -24.42 -30.17 11.27
C ARG A 52 -23.07 -29.53 11.62
N ILE A 53 -22.64 -29.64 12.87
CA ILE A 53 -21.32 -29.15 13.32
C ILE A 53 -20.20 -29.96 12.65
N VAL A 54 -20.30 -31.28 12.63
CA VAL A 54 -19.33 -32.14 11.92
C VAL A 54 -19.24 -31.72 10.45
N ARG A 55 -20.38 -31.46 9.80
CA ARG A 55 -20.39 -31.00 8.41
C ARG A 55 -19.67 -29.66 8.21
N VAL A 56 -19.83 -28.72 9.14
CA VAL A 56 -19.12 -27.44 9.09
C VAL A 56 -17.61 -27.64 9.29
N LEU A 57 -17.20 -28.52 10.19
CA LEU A 57 -15.79 -28.85 10.43
C LEU A 57 -15.15 -29.52 9.21
N GLU A 58 -15.84 -30.44 8.52
CA GLU A 58 -15.38 -31.04 7.25
C GLU A 58 -15.18 -29.98 6.15
N MET A 59 -16.14 -29.05 6.02
CA MET A 59 -16.04 -27.94 5.07
C MET A 59 -14.86 -27.04 5.43
N PHE A 60 -14.64 -26.81 6.72
CA PHE A 60 -13.55 -25.99 7.21
C PHE A 60 -12.18 -26.63 6.96
N GLU A 61 -12.03 -27.92 7.23
CA GLU A 61 -10.84 -28.71 6.90
C GLU A 61 -10.50 -28.58 5.40
N THR A 62 -11.50 -28.75 4.54
CA THR A 62 -11.32 -28.64 3.08
C THR A 62 -10.83 -27.24 2.67
N LEU A 63 -11.40 -26.19 3.28
CA LEU A 63 -11.00 -24.80 3.01
C LEU A 63 -9.58 -24.51 3.47
N VAL A 64 -9.25 -24.89 4.71
CA VAL A 64 -7.92 -24.72 5.30
C VAL A 64 -6.86 -25.48 4.50
N ASN A 65 -7.14 -26.74 4.13
CA ASN A 65 -6.23 -27.55 3.32
C ASN A 65 -5.98 -26.92 1.94
N LYS A 66 -7.05 -26.50 1.25
CA LYS A 66 -6.93 -25.85 -0.07
C LYS A 66 -6.17 -24.53 0.00
N TYR A 67 -6.41 -23.73 1.04
CA TYR A 67 -5.70 -22.47 1.26
C TYR A 67 -4.20 -22.72 1.46
N ASN A 68 -3.83 -23.66 2.33
CA ASN A 68 -2.43 -23.98 2.61
C ASN A 68 -1.70 -24.51 1.36
N LEU A 69 -2.34 -25.39 0.58
CA LEU A 69 -1.78 -25.87 -0.69
C LEU A 69 -1.54 -24.73 -1.67
N SER A 70 -2.54 -23.85 -1.88
CA SER A 70 -2.43 -22.71 -2.79
C SER A 70 -1.37 -21.71 -2.33
N LEU A 71 -1.25 -21.48 -1.02
CA LEU A 71 -0.24 -20.60 -0.45
C LEU A 71 1.17 -21.15 -0.69
N GLU A 72 1.37 -22.46 -0.46
CA GLU A 72 2.66 -23.10 -0.67
C GLU A 72 3.03 -23.16 -2.16
N GLU A 73 2.08 -23.43 -3.06
CA GLU A 73 2.28 -23.35 -4.51
C GLU A 73 2.77 -21.96 -4.93
N LEU A 74 2.10 -20.90 -4.48
CA LEU A 74 2.46 -19.53 -4.82
C LEU A 74 3.83 -19.12 -4.25
N LYS A 75 4.15 -19.64 -3.07
CA LYS A 75 5.45 -19.44 -2.44
C LYS A 75 6.56 -20.15 -3.21
N MET A 76 6.34 -21.38 -3.68
CA MET A 76 7.28 -22.10 -4.55
C MET A 76 7.48 -21.37 -5.89
N GLU A 77 6.42 -20.85 -6.51
CA GLU A 77 6.52 -20.06 -7.73
C GLU A 77 7.34 -18.78 -7.51
N ARG A 78 7.07 -18.05 -6.42
CA ARG A 78 7.85 -16.88 -6.02
C ARG A 78 9.32 -17.22 -5.81
N ASP A 79 9.63 -18.32 -5.14
CA ASP A 79 11.01 -18.73 -4.87
C ASP A 79 11.72 -19.21 -6.15
N ASN A 80 11.01 -19.89 -7.06
CA ASN A 80 11.54 -20.24 -8.38
C ASN A 80 11.84 -18.99 -9.22
N LEU A 81 10.90 -18.05 -9.32
CA LEU A 81 11.09 -16.79 -10.04
C LEU A 81 12.23 -15.97 -9.44
N LYS A 82 12.36 -15.94 -8.12
CA LYS A 82 13.47 -15.27 -7.44
C LYS A 82 14.82 -15.93 -7.77
N SER A 83 14.87 -17.26 -7.78
CA SER A 83 16.07 -18.01 -8.17
C SER A 83 16.42 -17.82 -9.65
N GLU A 84 15.43 -17.79 -10.54
CA GLU A 84 15.63 -17.49 -11.96
C GLU A 84 16.15 -16.07 -12.17
N LEU A 85 15.59 -15.09 -11.45
CA LEU A 85 16.07 -13.71 -11.47
C LEU A 85 17.52 -13.60 -10.97
N ASP A 86 17.83 -14.22 -9.82
CA ASP A 86 19.19 -14.23 -9.26
C ASP A 86 20.17 -14.90 -10.24
N ARG A 87 19.75 -15.97 -10.91
CA ARG A 87 20.52 -16.64 -11.96
C ARG A 87 20.75 -15.73 -13.17
N ILE A 88 19.73 -15.01 -13.66
CA ILE A 88 19.88 -14.06 -14.78
C ILE A 88 20.80 -12.90 -14.39
N ILE A 89 20.71 -12.39 -13.17
CA ILE A 89 21.61 -11.35 -12.67
C ILE A 89 23.06 -11.87 -12.62
N LYS A 90 23.26 -13.11 -12.16
CA LYS A 90 24.57 -13.76 -12.10
C LYS A 90 25.12 -14.12 -13.49
N GLU A 91 24.29 -14.59 -14.41
CA GLU A 91 24.68 -14.90 -15.79
C GLU A 91 24.94 -13.60 -16.58
N GLY A 92 24.17 -12.55 -16.35
CA GLY A 92 24.44 -11.21 -16.88
C GLY A 92 25.78 -10.63 -16.42
N SER A 93 26.23 -10.98 -15.21
CA SER A 93 27.56 -10.63 -14.71
C SER A 93 28.66 -11.62 -15.11
N SER A 94 28.34 -12.89 -15.39
CA SER A 94 29.33 -13.92 -15.76
C SER A 94 29.59 -14.01 -17.28
N VAL A 95 28.63 -13.62 -18.14
CA VAL A 95 28.83 -13.48 -19.59
C VAL A 95 29.77 -12.31 -19.94
N GLN A 96 30.07 -11.43 -18.96
CA GLN A 96 31.14 -10.44 -19.10
C GLN A 96 32.56 -11.05 -19.14
N GLY A 97 32.75 -12.33 -18.80
CA GLY A 97 34.06 -12.97 -18.73
C GLY A 97 34.60 -13.58 -20.02
N THR A 98 33.74 -13.91 -20.99
CA THR A 98 34.16 -14.61 -22.21
C THR A 98 33.37 -14.19 -23.45
N GLN A 99 33.91 -13.21 -24.17
CA GLN A 99 34.00 -13.13 -25.64
C GLN A 99 32.76 -13.57 -26.44
N ASN A 100 31.85 -12.62 -26.69
CA ASN A 100 31.28 -12.30 -28.01
C ASN A 100 30.20 -11.22 -27.84
N ALA A 101 30.62 -10.04 -27.40
CA ALA A 101 29.78 -8.86 -27.44
C ALA A 101 29.76 -8.33 -28.87
N GLY A 102 28.65 -8.49 -29.58
CA GLY A 102 28.36 -7.66 -30.74
C GLY A 102 28.35 -6.18 -30.33
N PRO A 103 28.61 -5.23 -31.25
CA PRO A 103 28.90 -3.82 -30.93
C PRO A 103 27.76 -3.03 -30.24
N ASN A 104 26.64 -3.67 -29.88
CA ASN A 104 25.45 -3.04 -29.31
C ASN A 104 24.98 -3.60 -27.95
N GLN A 105 25.74 -4.49 -27.28
CA GLN A 105 25.32 -5.01 -25.97
C GLN A 105 26.00 -4.25 -24.81
N LEU A 106 25.25 -3.31 -24.21
CA LEU A 106 25.65 -2.59 -22.99
C LEU A 106 25.61 -3.54 -21.80
N VAL A 107 26.71 -3.60 -21.06
CA VAL A 107 26.77 -4.11 -19.69
C VAL A 107 25.89 -3.22 -18.83
N VAL A 108 24.87 -3.78 -18.18
CA VAL A 108 23.89 -3.01 -17.41
C VAL A 108 24.12 -3.26 -15.92
N ASP A 109 24.85 -2.35 -15.26
CA ASP A 109 24.97 -2.33 -13.81
C ASP A 109 23.68 -1.80 -13.18
N LEU A 110 22.87 -2.69 -12.59
CA LEU A 110 21.59 -2.34 -11.94
C LEU A 110 21.77 -1.45 -10.69
N THR A 111 22.98 -1.35 -10.15
CA THR A 111 23.33 -0.51 -9.00
C THR A 111 23.92 0.85 -9.38
N ASP A 112 24.22 1.10 -10.65
CA ASP A 112 24.81 2.38 -11.10
C ASP A 112 23.78 3.54 -10.99
N PRO A 113 24.05 4.58 -10.17
CA PRO A 113 23.21 5.76 -10.08
C PRO A 113 23.05 6.51 -11.40
N ASN A 114 24.04 6.43 -12.30
CA ASN A 114 24.04 7.06 -13.62
C ASN A 114 23.53 6.14 -14.74
N ARG A 115 23.06 4.93 -14.40
CA ARG A 115 22.44 4.03 -15.37
C ARG A 115 21.28 4.74 -16.06
N PRO A 116 21.20 4.76 -17.41
CA PRO A 116 20.02 5.24 -18.11
C PRO A 116 18.79 4.42 -17.68
N ARG A 117 17.90 5.03 -16.89
CA ARG A 117 16.66 4.41 -16.39
C ARG A 117 15.48 4.60 -17.32
N PHE A 118 15.62 5.52 -18.28
CA PHE A 118 14.56 5.92 -19.19
C PHE A 118 14.95 5.60 -20.64
N THR A 119 13.96 5.19 -21.40
CA THR A 119 14.02 5.04 -22.85
C THR A 119 14.02 6.41 -23.53
N MET A 120 14.50 6.45 -24.78
CA MET A 120 14.44 7.67 -25.60
C MET A 120 13.02 8.15 -25.87
N GLN A 121 12.04 7.25 -25.82
CA GLN A 121 10.63 7.59 -26.00
C GLN A 121 10.12 8.40 -24.79
N GLU A 122 10.37 7.91 -23.57
CA GLU A 122 10.01 8.60 -22.33
C GLU A 122 10.67 9.99 -22.24
N LEU A 123 11.95 10.09 -22.61
CA LEU A 123 12.64 11.39 -22.64
C LEU A 123 12.00 12.37 -23.64
N LYS A 124 11.59 11.88 -24.82
CA LYS A 124 10.89 12.71 -25.81
C LYS A 124 9.53 13.18 -25.28
N GLU A 125 8.78 12.30 -24.65
CA GLU A 125 7.48 12.61 -24.05
C GLU A 125 7.61 13.70 -22.98
N VAL A 126 8.54 13.54 -22.04
CA VAL A 126 8.82 14.55 -20.99
C VAL A 126 9.27 15.89 -21.58
N LEU A 127 10.11 15.87 -22.63
CA LEU A 127 10.55 17.10 -23.30
C LEU A 127 9.42 17.80 -24.05
N GLN A 128 8.54 17.04 -24.70
CA GLN A 128 7.36 17.57 -25.37
C GLN A 128 6.39 18.18 -24.37
N GLU A 129 6.11 17.49 -23.27
CA GLU A 129 5.26 18.00 -22.18
C GLU A 129 5.84 19.28 -21.58
N ARG A 130 7.14 19.31 -21.29
CA ARG A 130 7.82 20.52 -20.79
C ARG A 130 7.71 21.69 -21.78
N ASN A 131 7.84 21.44 -23.08
CA ASN A 131 7.68 22.49 -24.09
C ASN A 131 6.24 22.99 -24.17
N GLN A 132 5.27 22.08 -24.08
CA GLN A 132 3.85 22.42 -24.07
C GLN A 132 3.49 23.28 -22.86
N LEU A 133 3.92 22.90 -21.66
CA LEU A 133 3.72 23.67 -20.44
C LEU A 133 4.41 25.03 -20.50
N LYS A 134 5.61 25.10 -21.08
CA LYS A 134 6.32 26.36 -21.28
C LYS A 134 5.56 27.31 -22.21
N ALA A 135 4.97 26.81 -23.29
CA ALA A 135 4.14 27.61 -24.18
C ALA A 135 2.87 28.12 -23.48
N GLN A 136 2.17 27.25 -22.75
CA GLN A 136 1.01 27.65 -21.95
C GLN A 136 1.36 28.70 -20.88
N LEU A 137 2.50 28.54 -20.21
CA LEU A 137 2.98 29.53 -19.24
C LEU A 137 3.25 30.88 -19.89
N MET A 138 3.83 30.91 -21.09
CA MET A 138 4.11 32.14 -21.82
C MET A 138 2.81 32.87 -22.20
N VAL A 139 1.81 32.13 -22.69
CA VAL A 139 0.47 32.67 -23.00
C VAL A 139 -0.20 33.22 -21.74
N ALA A 140 -0.22 32.45 -20.65
CA ALA A 140 -0.81 32.89 -19.39
C ALA A 140 -0.10 34.13 -18.81
N GLN A 141 1.23 34.22 -18.96
CA GLN A 141 2.00 35.40 -18.56
C GLN A 141 1.68 36.62 -19.43
N GLU A 142 1.52 36.44 -20.74
CA GLU A 142 1.09 37.49 -21.67
C GLU A 142 -0.32 37.98 -21.33
N GLU A 143 -1.28 37.08 -21.12
CA GLU A 143 -2.64 37.41 -20.67
C GLU A 143 -2.61 38.20 -19.36
N LEU A 144 -1.86 37.74 -18.36
CA LEU A 144 -1.71 38.45 -17.09
C LEU A 144 -1.11 39.85 -17.26
N GLN A 145 -0.15 40.02 -18.18
CA GLN A 145 0.41 41.33 -18.52
C GLN A 145 -0.60 42.23 -19.21
N LEU A 146 -1.46 41.69 -20.08
CA LEU A 146 -2.55 42.45 -20.71
C LEU A 146 -3.59 42.92 -19.69
N TYR A 147 -3.95 42.08 -18.71
CA TYR A 147 -4.83 42.49 -17.62
C TYR A 147 -4.20 43.59 -16.75
N LYS A 148 -2.90 43.48 -16.44
CA LYS A 148 -2.17 44.49 -15.64
C LYS A 148 -1.95 45.80 -16.39
N SER A 149 -1.82 45.78 -17.71
CA SER A 149 -1.62 46.97 -18.54
C SER A 149 -2.93 47.68 -18.91
N GLY A 150 -4.09 47.10 -18.57
CA GLY A 150 -5.41 47.73 -18.77
C GLY A 150 -5.91 47.68 -20.21
N ILE A 151 -5.38 46.78 -21.05
CA ILE A 151 -5.68 46.68 -22.48
C ILE A 151 -6.85 45.73 -22.77
N LEU A 152 -7.16 44.78 -21.87
CA LEU A 152 -8.39 43.97 -21.95
C LEU A 152 -9.54 44.64 -21.16
N PRO A 153 -10.81 44.52 -21.62
CA PRO A 153 -11.95 44.95 -20.81
C PRO A 153 -11.94 44.17 -19.50
N GLN A 154 -11.87 44.88 -18.38
CA GLN A 154 -12.33 44.35 -17.09
C GLN A 154 -13.71 43.74 -17.35
N ALA A 155 -13.88 42.44 -17.14
CA ALA A 155 -15.22 41.86 -17.06
C ALA A 155 -15.90 42.59 -15.91
N GLU A 156 -16.82 43.50 -16.22
CA GLU A 156 -17.52 44.37 -15.28
C GLU A 156 -17.96 43.57 -14.04
N PRO A 157 -17.43 43.86 -12.84
CA PRO A 157 -18.23 43.77 -11.63
C PRO A 157 -19.07 45.06 -11.53
N PRO A 158 -20.36 44.99 -11.17
CA PRO A 158 -21.16 46.19 -11.00
C PRO A 158 -20.53 47.06 -9.92
N MET A 159 -20.15 48.27 -10.32
CA MET A 159 -19.65 49.31 -9.44
C MET A 159 -20.71 49.58 -8.35
N VAL A 160 -20.39 49.28 -7.09
CA VAL A 160 -21.00 49.97 -5.95
C VAL A 160 -19.89 50.83 -5.37
N GLU A 161 -19.99 52.10 -5.70
CA GLU A 161 -19.17 53.22 -5.26
C GLU A 161 -19.28 53.32 -3.73
N VAL A 162 -18.16 53.13 -3.01
CA VAL A 162 -18.05 53.51 -1.60
C VAL A 162 -16.76 54.27 -1.40
N ASP A 163 -16.97 55.54 -1.11
CA ASP A 163 -16.04 56.63 -0.84
C ASP A 163 -14.92 56.25 0.15
N LEU A 164 -13.66 56.47 -0.23
CA LEU A 164 -12.49 56.31 0.63
C LEU A 164 -11.82 57.67 0.84
N GLU A 165 -12.17 58.33 1.93
CA GLU A 165 -11.36 59.43 2.47
C GLU A 165 -10.02 58.89 2.99
N THR A 166 -8.91 59.50 2.54
CA THR A 166 -7.57 59.35 3.11
C THR A 166 -7.29 60.56 4.02
N PRO A 167 -6.58 60.36 5.15
CA PRO A 167 -5.19 60.84 5.20
C PRO A 167 -4.28 59.86 5.98
N GLU A 168 -3.09 59.51 5.48
CA GLU A 168 -1.82 60.27 5.50
C GLU A 168 -0.93 59.93 6.72
N ASN A 169 0.30 59.53 6.38
CA ASN A 169 1.56 59.86 7.05
C ASN A 169 2.20 58.93 8.11
N SER A 170 3.29 58.31 7.63
CA SER A 170 4.61 58.12 8.27
C SER A 170 4.87 56.97 9.27
N PRO A 171 6.11 56.43 9.27
CA PRO A 171 6.46 55.14 9.87
C PRO A 171 7.25 55.28 11.19
N ALA A 172 7.05 54.36 12.14
CA ALA A 172 8.05 53.90 13.10
C ALA A 172 7.49 52.80 14.03
N PRO A 173 8.36 51.97 14.63
CA PRO A 173 8.03 50.62 15.09
C PRO A 173 7.66 50.58 16.59
N ILE A 174 7.78 49.37 17.17
CA ILE A 174 7.90 48.98 18.59
C ILE A 174 6.69 48.23 19.21
N THR A 175 7.08 47.18 19.96
CA THR A 175 6.48 46.54 21.14
C THR A 175 5.40 45.47 21.00
N GLU A 176 5.83 44.23 21.23
CA GLU A 176 5.35 43.30 22.27
C GLU A 176 3.92 43.45 22.81
N ALA A 177 3.12 42.39 22.68
CA ALA A 177 2.41 41.75 23.79
C ALA A 177 1.77 40.43 23.31
N LYS A 178 2.33 39.30 23.77
CA LYS A 178 1.66 37.99 23.76
C LYS A 178 0.81 37.91 25.04
N GLU A 179 -0.51 37.87 24.91
CA GLU A 179 -1.38 37.33 25.93
C GLU A 179 -2.30 36.29 25.30
N GLU A 180 -1.96 35.01 25.49
CA GLU A 180 -2.88 33.89 25.32
C GLU A 180 -3.86 33.88 26.49
N LYS A 181 -5.15 33.94 26.17
CA LYS A 181 -6.24 33.87 27.13
C LYS A 181 -6.85 32.46 27.15
N THR A 182 -6.87 31.87 28.35
CA THR A 182 -7.92 30.97 28.92
C THR A 182 -8.13 29.61 28.24
N THR A 183 -7.77 28.43 28.82
CA THR A 183 -8.19 27.80 30.11
C THR A 183 -9.73 27.74 30.23
N ILE A 184 -10.44 26.63 30.48
CA ILE A 184 -10.31 25.56 31.49
C ILE A 184 -11.16 24.36 31.05
N GLY A 185 -10.66 23.14 31.26
CA GLY A 185 -11.45 21.92 31.31
C GLY A 185 -11.78 21.47 32.74
N LYS A 186 -12.85 20.68 32.85
CA LYS A 186 -13.22 19.73 33.91
C LYS A 186 -13.32 20.23 35.36
N LEU A 187 -14.56 20.24 35.86
CA LEU A 187 -14.96 19.35 36.96
C LEU A 187 -16.44 18.95 36.79
#